data_AF-A0A7V1MHY1-F1
#
_entry.id   AF-A0A7V1MHY1-F1
#
_cell.length_a   1.000
_cell.length_b   1.000
_cell.length_c   1.000
_cell.angle_alpha   90.00
_cell.angle_beta   90.00
_cell.angle_gamma   90.00
#
_symmetry.space_group_name_H-M   'P 1'
#
loop_
_entity.id
_entity.type
_entity.pdbx_description
1 polymer ?
#
loop_
_entity_poly.entity_id
_entity_poly.type
_entity_poly.pdbx_seq_one_letter_code
_entity_poly.pdbx_strand_id
1 'polypeptide(L)'
;MNRETSSAMADVGRILRPDLLLPLLRRFGPLLALLLMSGALAILSPHFFTFENVLNVFRQSAVNALLALGQLLVIITAGIDLSVGSVLGLCCVLVALLLKTGVPTPLAIAATLAIGTALGMTNGLLFTKLRLPHPFIPTLGMMNVARGLALVLSGGFPISELPEDFRF
;
A
#
# COMPACT_ATOMS: atom_id res chain seq x y z
N MET A 1 56.55 3.45 1.79
CA MET A 1 55.09 3.30 2.01
C MET A 1 54.63 4.53 2.77
N ASN A 2 53.90 5.43 2.11
CA ASN A 2 53.74 6.82 2.56
C ASN A 2 52.62 6.95 3.62
N ARG A 3 52.68 7.99 4.47
CA ARG A 3 51.73 8.21 5.58
C ARG A 3 50.26 8.28 5.14
N GLU A 4 49.97 8.67 3.89
CA GLU A 4 48.63 8.73 3.33
C GLU A 4 47.97 7.36 3.13
N THR A 5 48.73 6.34 2.68
CA THR A 5 48.20 4.98 2.54
C THR A 5 47.95 4.33 3.90
N SER A 6 48.72 4.69 4.93
CA SER A 6 48.49 4.25 6.31
C SER A 6 47.24 4.87 6.95
N SER A 7 46.88 6.10 6.57
CA SER A 7 45.67 6.79 7.05
C SER A 7 44.40 6.21 6.42
N ALA A 8 44.43 5.96 5.11
CA ALA A 8 43.28 5.39 4.39
C ALA A 8 42.94 3.96 4.86
N MET A 9 43.93 3.12 5.15
CA MET A 9 43.69 1.77 5.67
C MET A 9 43.18 1.76 7.12
N ALA A 10 43.49 2.79 7.92
CA ALA A 10 42.98 2.93 9.28
C ALA A 10 41.47 3.27 9.30
N ASP A 11 40.98 4.04 8.33
CA ASP A 11 39.55 4.34 8.20
C ASP A 11 38.74 3.16 7.64
N VAL A 12 39.30 2.35 6.74
CA VAL A 12 38.65 1.09 6.31
C VAL A 12 38.49 0.12 7.50
N GLY A 13 39.47 0.06 8.39
CA GLY A 13 39.41 -0.72 9.64
C GLY A 13 38.39 -0.19 10.66
N ARG A 14 37.99 1.09 10.60
CA ARG A 14 36.90 1.64 11.42
C ARG A 14 35.52 1.22 10.94
N ILE A 15 35.33 1.02 9.63
CA ILE A 15 34.04 0.65 9.02
C ILE A 15 33.65 -0.80 9.37
N LEU A 16 34.64 -1.69 9.56
CA LEU A 16 34.46 -3.11 9.88
C LEU A 16 34.35 -3.41 11.39
N ARG A 17 34.02 -2.40 12.21
CA ARG A 17 33.82 -2.58 13.65
C ARG A 17 32.40 -3.09 13.98
N PRO A 18 32.24 -4.18 14.74
CA PRO A 18 30.92 -4.77 15.03
C PRO A 18 29.95 -3.79 15.71
N ASP A 19 30.49 -2.85 16.49
CA ASP A 19 29.81 -1.72 17.15
C ASP A 19 29.19 -0.69 16.20
N LEU A 20 29.74 -0.51 14.99
CA LEU A 20 29.18 0.34 13.92
C LEU A 20 28.34 -0.46 12.92
N LEU A 21 28.66 -1.75 12.72
CA LEU A 21 27.97 -2.63 11.77
C LEU A 21 26.56 -3.00 12.24
N LEU A 22 26.36 -3.29 13.53
CA LEU A 22 25.05 -3.67 14.08
C LEU A 22 23.96 -2.58 13.92
N PRO A 23 24.21 -1.30 14.25
CA PRO A 23 23.26 -0.22 14.00
C PRO A 23 22.97 0.00 12.52
N LEU A 24 24.00 -0.10 11.67
CA LEU A 24 23.89 0.08 10.22
C LEU A 24 23.07 -1.04 9.58
N LEU A 25 23.30 -2.29 10.01
CA LEU A 25 22.54 -3.47 9.58
C LEU A 25 21.08 -3.40 10.05
N ARG A 26 20.80 -2.85 11.24
CA ARG A 26 19.42 -2.63 11.70
C ARG A 26 18.70 -1.54 10.89
N ARG A 27 19.42 -0.47 10.52
CA ARG A 27 18.87 0.65 9.75
C ARG A 27 18.60 0.29 8.29
N PHE A 28 19.52 -0.43 7.66
CA PHE A 28 19.43 -0.85 6.26
C PHE A 28 18.99 -2.31 6.07
N GLY A 29 18.65 -3.00 7.16
CA GLY A 29 18.28 -4.41 7.16
C GLY A 29 17.19 -4.77 6.16
N PRO A 30 16.06 -4.04 6.10
CA PRO A 30 15.02 -4.29 5.09
C PRO A 30 15.52 -4.12 3.65
N LEU A 31 16.36 -3.11 3.39
CA LEU A 31 16.94 -2.87 2.07
C LEU A 31 17.93 -3.99 1.69
N LEU A 32 18.79 -4.39 2.63
CA LEU A 32 19.72 -5.49 2.43
C LEU A 32 18.98 -6.81 2.21
N ALA A 33 17.94 -7.09 3.00
CA ALA A 33 17.08 -8.27 2.83
C ALA A 33 16.40 -8.26 1.45
N LEU A 34 15.88 -7.12 1.01
CA LEU A 34 15.29 -6.96 -0.32
C LEU A 34 16.30 -7.27 -1.43
N LEU A 35 17.52 -6.73 -1.34
CA LEU A 35 18.58 -6.94 -2.34
C LEU A 35 19.04 -8.41 -2.38
N LEU A 36 19.26 -9.02 -1.22
CA LEU A 36 19.64 -10.43 -1.11
C LEU A 36 18.55 -11.34 -1.66
N MET A 37 17.28 -11.09 -1.29
CA MET A 37 16.16 -11.89 -1.76
C MET A 37 15.92 -11.72 -3.26
N SER A 38 16.06 -10.50 -3.79
CA SER A 38 15.99 -10.22 -5.22
C SER A 38 17.09 -10.94 -5.99
N GLY A 39 18.34 -10.89 -5.49
CA GLY A 39 19.47 -11.60 -6.08
C GLY A 39 19.28 -13.12 -6.07
N ALA A 40 18.80 -13.68 -4.96
CA ALA A 40 18.49 -15.11 -4.87
C ALA A 40 17.40 -15.52 -5.87
N LEU A 41 16.30 -14.76 -5.94
CA LEU A 41 15.18 -15.06 -6.85
C LEU A 41 15.55 -14.86 -8.32
N ALA A 42 16.44 -13.91 -8.64
CA ALA A 42 16.97 -13.74 -9.98
C ALA A 42 17.70 -14.97 -10.52
N ILE A 43 18.36 -15.72 -9.63
CA ILE A 43 19.10 -16.94 -9.98
C ILE A 43 18.17 -18.16 -9.95
N LEU A 44 17.31 -18.24 -8.94
CA LEU A 44 16.46 -19.41 -8.68
C LEU A 44 15.19 -19.45 -9.53
N SER A 45 14.72 -18.30 -10.04
CA SER A 45 13.49 -18.21 -10.82
C SER A 45 13.73 -17.55 -12.18
N PRO A 46 13.49 -18.27 -13.30
CA PRO A 46 13.59 -17.68 -14.63
C PRO A 46 12.52 -16.62 -14.89
N HIS A 47 11.51 -16.49 -14.01
CA HIS A 47 10.41 -15.54 -14.17
C HIS A 47 10.68 -14.20 -13.49
N PHE A 48 11.68 -14.11 -12.61
CA PHE A 48 11.92 -12.95 -11.76
C PHE A 48 12.19 -11.66 -12.56
N PHE A 49 13.09 -11.72 -13.54
CA PHE A 49 13.43 -10.56 -14.39
C PHE A 49 12.62 -10.49 -15.70
N THR A 50 11.52 -11.23 -15.81
CA THR A 50 10.64 -11.09 -16.98
C THR A 50 9.95 -9.73 -16.96
N PHE A 51 9.72 -9.17 -18.15
CA PHE A 51 9.03 -7.89 -18.31
C PHE A 51 7.64 -7.92 -17.65
N GLU A 52 6.91 -9.04 -17.79
CA GLU A 52 5.61 -9.25 -17.15
C GLU A 52 5.69 -9.20 -15.62
N ASN A 53 6.68 -9.88 -15.01
CA ASN A 53 6.82 -9.85 -13.56
C ASN A 53 7.17 -8.45 -13.05
N VAL A 54 8.07 -7.75 -13.75
CA VAL A 54 8.44 -6.37 -13.41
C VAL A 54 7.23 -5.44 -13.52
N LEU A 55 6.45 -5.55 -14.61
CA LEU A 55 5.20 -4.79 -14.77
C LEU A 55 4.18 -5.12 -13.68
N ASN A 56 4.08 -6.38 -13.25
CA ASN A 56 3.17 -6.78 -12.19
C ASN A 56 3.57 -6.17 -10.84
N VAL A 57 4.88 -6.12 -10.53
CA VAL A 57 5.39 -5.43 -9.34
C VAL A 57 5.08 -3.93 -9.39
N PHE A 58 5.27 -3.29 -10.54
CA PHE A 58 4.92 -1.87 -10.71
C PHE A 58 3.42 -1.62 -10.59
N ARG A 59 2.56 -2.48 -11.18
CA ARG A 59 1.09 -2.38 -11.05
C ARG A 59 0.63 -2.51 -9.60
N GLN A 60 1.18 -3.47 -8.85
CA GLN A 60 0.87 -3.63 -7.42
C GLN A 60 1.35 -2.42 -6.60
N SER A 61 2.53 -1.90 -6.92
CA SER A 61 3.10 -0.72 -6.24
C SER A 61 2.32 0.57 -6.56
N ALA A 62 1.79 0.70 -7.77
CA ALA A 62 1.02 1.87 -8.21
C ALA A 62 -0.23 2.09 -7.37
N VAL A 63 -0.93 1.00 -6.97
CA VAL A 63 -2.10 1.09 -6.08
C VAL A 63 -1.70 1.72 -4.74
N ASN A 64 -0.64 1.21 -4.11
CA ASN A 64 -0.15 1.75 -2.84
C ASN A 64 0.36 3.18 -2.98
N ALA A 65 1.03 3.52 -4.09
CA ALA A 65 1.49 4.88 -4.37
C ALA A 65 0.31 5.85 -4.49
N LEU A 66 -0.76 5.46 -5.19
CA LEU A 66 -1.95 6.29 -5.34
C LEU A 66 -2.67 6.51 -4.01
N LEU A 67 -2.81 5.46 -3.17
CA LEU A 67 -3.34 5.60 -1.82
C LEU A 67 -2.46 6.52 -0.96
N ALA A 68 -1.13 6.38 -1.05
CA ALA A 68 -0.20 7.22 -0.31
C ALA A 68 -0.30 8.70 -0.72
N LEU A 69 -0.52 9.00 -2.00
CA LEU A 69 -0.78 10.37 -2.47
C LEU A 69 -2.05 10.95 -1.86
N GLY A 70 -3.13 10.17 -1.76
CA GLY A 70 -4.35 10.60 -1.06
C GLY A 70 -4.11 10.80 0.44
N GLN A 71 -3.41 9.86 1.07
CA GLN A 71 -3.09 9.92 2.51
C GLN A 71 -2.14 11.08 2.86
N LEU A 72 -1.32 11.54 1.92
CA LEU A 72 -0.46 12.71 2.11
C LEU A 72 -1.28 13.93 2.55
N LEU A 73 -2.45 14.17 1.93
CA LEU A 73 -3.34 15.28 2.29
C LEU A 73 -3.88 15.17 3.72
N VAL A 74 -4.14 13.93 4.17
CA VAL A 74 -4.57 13.66 5.55
C VAL A 74 -3.43 13.92 6.54
N ILE A 75 -2.21 13.51 6.20
CA ILE A 75 -1.04 13.67 7.08
C ILE A 75 -0.65 15.14 7.22
N ILE A 76 -0.60 15.91 6.12
CA ILE A 76 -0.23 17.33 6.18
C ILE A 76 -1.25 18.18 6.95
N THR A 77 -2.50 17.72 7.04
CA THR A 77 -3.55 18.34 7.86
C THR A 77 -3.52 17.84 9.32
N ALA A 78 -2.45 17.13 9.72
CA ALA A 78 -2.28 16.50 11.03
C ALA A 78 -3.40 15.51 11.41
N GLY A 79 -4.06 14.93 10.39
CA GLY A 79 -5.08 13.90 10.54
C GLY A 79 -4.50 12.49 10.53
N ILE A 80 -5.38 11.51 10.76
CA ILE A 80 -5.08 10.07 10.62
C ILE A 80 -6.28 9.40 9.95
N ASP A 81 -6.05 8.70 8.83
CA ASP A 81 -7.06 7.84 8.21
C ASP A 81 -6.63 6.38 8.21
N LEU A 82 -7.23 5.59 9.10
CA LEU A 82 -7.05 4.14 9.17
C LEU A 82 -8.00 3.37 8.24
N SER A 83 -9.03 4.03 7.72
CA SER A 83 -10.09 3.38 6.95
C SER A 83 -9.71 3.11 5.50
N VAL A 84 -8.71 3.83 4.95
CA VAL A 84 -8.37 3.83 3.51
C VAL A 84 -8.24 2.43 2.91
N GLY A 85 -7.58 1.49 3.59
CA GLY A 85 -7.43 0.11 3.11
C GLY A 85 -8.74 -0.68 3.12
N SER A 86 -9.60 -0.43 4.12
CA SER A 86 -10.90 -1.11 4.22
C SER A 86 -11.93 -0.51 3.25
N VAL A 87 -11.88 0.81 3.02
CA VAL A 87 -12.68 1.49 1.99
C VAL A 87 -12.27 1.01 0.60
N LEU A 88 -10.97 0.89 0.31
CA LEU A 88 -10.48 0.30 -0.93
C LEU A 88 -11.03 -1.13 -1.12
N GLY A 89 -10.94 -1.97 -0.08
CA GLY A 89 -11.47 -3.33 -0.12
C GLY A 89 -12.97 -3.37 -0.39
N LEU A 90 -13.76 -2.51 0.25
CA LEU A 90 -15.18 -2.37 -0.01
C LEU A 90 -15.45 -1.93 -1.46
N CYS A 91 -14.70 -0.94 -1.96
CA CYS A 91 -14.82 -0.50 -3.35
C CYS A 91 -14.53 -1.65 -4.33
N CYS A 92 -13.51 -2.47 -4.09
CA CYS A 92 -13.22 -3.65 -4.92
C CYS A 92 -14.38 -4.65 -4.92
N VAL A 93 -15.03 -4.87 -3.78
CA VAL A 93 -16.21 -5.75 -3.68
C VAL A 93 -17.39 -5.15 -4.45
N LEU A 94 -17.67 -3.85 -4.26
CA LEU A 94 -18.81 -3.18 -4.88
C LEU A 94 -18.69 -3.15 -6.41
N VAL A 95 -17.53 -2.78 -6.96
CA VAL A 95 -17.33 -2.76 -8.41
C VAL A 95 -17.49 -4.16 -8.99
N ALA A 96 -16.95 -5.19 -8.33
CA ALA A 96 -17.07 -6.57 -8.77
C ALA A 96 -18.54 -7.05 -8.78
N LEU A 97 -19.33 -6.70 -7.76
CA LEU A 97 -20.75 -7.01 -7.71
C LEU A 97 -21.54 -6.29 -8.81
N LEU A 98 -21.27 -5.00 -9.04
CA LEU A 98 -21.93 -4.23 -10.10
C LEU A 98 -21.65 -4.84 -11.48
N LEU A 99 -20.39 -5.18 -11.75
CA LEU A 99 -20.00 -5.83 -13.00
C LEU A 99 -20.69 -7.18 -13.18
N LYS A 100 -20.84 -7.99 -12.12
CA LYS A 100 -21.59 -9.25 -12.18
C LYS A 100 -23.07 -9.09 -12.50
N THR A 101 -23.66 -7.96 -12.12
CA THR A 101 -25.05 -7.63 -12.48
C THR A 101 -25.20 -7.10 -13.91
N GLY A 102 -24.10 -6.98 -14.67
CA GLY A 102 -24.12 -6.50 -16.06
C GLY A 102 -24.04 -4.99 -16.20
N VAL A 103 -23.72 -4.25 -15.12
CA VAL A 103 -23.51 -2.80 -15.20
C VAL A 103 -22.28 -2.51 -16.07
N PRO A 104 -22.36 -1.57 -17.03
CA PRO A 104 -21.22 -1.21 -17.86
C PRO A 104 -20.01 -0.78 -17.04
N THR A 105 -18.81 -1.22 -17.44
CA THR A 105 -17.56 -1.01 -16.70
C THR A 105 -17.31 0.45 -16.27
N PRO A 106 -17.45 1.46 -17.16
CA PRO A 106 -17.23 2.85 -16.75
C PRO A 106 -18.21 3.32 -15.67
N LEU A 107 -19.47 2.86 -15.74
CA LEU A 107 -20.50 3.24 -14.78
C LEU A 107 -20.28 2.57 -13.42
N ALA A 108 -19.86 1.30 -13.41
CA ALA A 108 -19.51 0.57 -12.19
C ALA A 108 -18.33 1.25 -11.46
N ILE A 109 -17.30 1.68 -12.21
CA ILE A 109 -16.15 2.43 -11.67
C ILE A 109 -16.62 3.77 -11.09
N ALA A 110 -17.38 4.56 -11.84
CA ALA A 110 -17.85 5.87 -11.40
C ALA A 110 -18.73 5.79 -10.14
N ALA A 111 -19.67 4.84 -10.09
CA ALA A 111 -20.52 4.62 -8.92
C ALA A 111 -19.70 4.23 -7.69
N THR A 112 -18.73 3.34 -7.87
CA THR A 112 -17.87 2.88 -6.76
C THR A 112 -16.96 4.00 -6.25
N LEU A 113 -16.39 4.82 -7.14
CA LEU A 113 -15.60 5.99 -6.75
C LEU A 113 -16.45 7.03 -5.99
N ALA A 114 -17.70 7.23 -6.40
CA ALA A 114 -18.62 8.12 -5.69
C ALA A 114 -18.89 7.60 -4.26
N ILE A 115 -19.09 6.29 -4.08
CA ILE A 115 -19.27 5.68 -2.76
C ILE A 115 -18.01 5.85 -1.91
N GLY A 116 -16.82 5.52 -2.44
CA GLY A 116 -15.56 5.71 -1.72
C GLY A 116 -15.32 7.16 -1.29
N THR A 117 -15.64 8.11 -2.17
CA THR A 117 -15.57 9.55 -1.88
C THR A 117 -16.55 9.94 -0.77
N ALA A 118 -17.79 9.44 -0.80
CA ALA A 118 -18.78 9.71 0.23
C ALA A 118 -18.37 9.16 1.60
N LEU A 119 -17.74 7.97 1.65
CA LEU A 119 -17.21 7.40 2.90
C LEU A 119 -16.04 8.24 3.46
N GLY A 120 -15.11 8.66 2.60
CA GLY A 120 -14.03 9.56 2.99
C GLY A 120 -14.54 10.93 3.48
N MET A 121 -15.52 11.49 2.78
CA MET A 121 -16.19 12.73 3.18
C MET A 121 -16.89 12.59 4.53
N THR A 122 -17.50 11.43 4.79
CA THR A 122 -18.13 11.13 6.09
C THR A 122 -17.10 11.19 7.22
N ASN A 123 -15.90 10.62 7.04
CA ASN A 123 -14.83 10.72 8.03
C ASN A 123 -14.44 12.19 8.31
N GLY A 124 -14.26 12.98 7.25
CA GLY A 124 -13.93 14.41 7.37
C GLY A 124 -15.03 15.23 8.04
N LEU A 125 -16.29 14.97 7.72
CA LEU A 125 -17.45 15.65 8.32
C LEU A 125 -17.64 15.26 9.79
N LEU A 126 -17.50 13.98 10.13
CA LEU A 126 -17.57 13.52 11.52
C LEU A 126 -16.48 14.20 12.37
N PHE A 127 -15.26 14.29 11.85
CA PHE A 127 -14.19 14.97 12.57
C PHE A 127 -14.45 16.49 12.72
N THR A 128 -14.79 17.17 11.62
CA THR A 128 -14.90 18.64 11.60
C THR A 128 -16.20 19.19 12.20
N LYS A 129 -17.34 18.52 12.01
CA LYS A 129 -18.66 19.01 12.43
C LYS A 129 -19.11 18.46 13.78
N LEU A 130 -18.84 17.19 14.07
CA LEU A 130 -19.21 16.57 15.35
C LEU A 130 -18.18 16.84 16.47
N ARG A 131 -17.12 17.61 16.17
CA ARG A 131 -16.09 18.04 17.14
C ARG A 131 -15.50 16.85 17.91
N LEU A 132 -15.23 15.77 17.19
CA LEU A 132 -14.63 14.59 17.79
C LEU A 132 -13.23 14.93 18.32
N PRO A 133 -12.84 14.44 19.51
CA PRO A 133 -11.60 14.85 20.17
C PRO A 133 -10.35 14.39 19.42
N HIS A 134 -10.45 13.34 18.59
CA HIS A 134 -9.33 12.82 17.83
C HIS A 134 -9.77 12.20 16.48
N PRO A 135 -9.06 12.42 15.37
CA PRO A 135 -9.42 11.92 14.03
C PRO A 135 -9.38 10.38 13.91
N PHE A 136 -8.70 9.69 14.83
CA PHE A 136 -8.67 8.23 14.90
C PHE A 136 -10.06 7.59 15.10
N ILE A 137 -10.95 8.24 15.87
CA ILE A 137 -12.26 7.68 16.22
C ILE A 137 -13.14 7.46 14.97
N PRO A 138 -13.40 8.49 14.13
CA PRO A 138 -14.25 8.30 12.95
C PRO A 138 -13.60 7.32 11.95
N THR A 139 -12.29 7.36 11.78
CA THR A 139 -11.61 6.52 10.77
C THR A 139 -11.46 5.07 11.22
N LEU A 140 -11.25 4.77 12.51
CA LEU A 140 -11.33 3.40 13.04
C LEU A 140 -12.75 2.85 12.94
N GLY A 141 -13.77 3.66 13.24
CA GLY A 141 -15.17 3.28 13.06
C GLY A 141 -15.46 2.91 11.61
N MET A 142 -15.11 3.80 10.68
CA MET A 142 -15.27 3.58 9.24
C MET A 142 -14.48 2.38 8.74
N MET A 143 -13.27 2.13 9.25
CA MET A 143 -12.49 0.94 8.93
C MET A 143 -13.29 -0.34 9.21
N ASN A 144 -13.91 -0.43 10.39
CA ASN A 144 -14.71 -1.59 10.78
C ASN A 144 -16.00 -1.70 9.96
N VAL A 145 -16.69 -0.57 9.70
CA VAL A 145 -17.89 -0.54 8.87
C VAL A 145 -17.59 -1.01 7.45
N ALA A 146 -16.58 -0.40 6.81
CA ALA A 146 -16.21 -0.74 5.44
C ALA A 146 -15.75 -2.20 5.31
N ARG A 147 -14.95 -2.68 6.26
CA ARG A 147 -14.52 -4.08 6.30
C ARG A 147 -15.69 -5.04 6.54
N GLY A 148 -16.58 -4.72 7.47
CA GLY A 148 -17.78 -5.53 7.75
C GLY A 148 -18.70 -5.60 6.54
N LEU A 149 -18.97 -4.46 5.89
CA LEU A 149 -19.74 -4.42 4.64
C LEU A 149 -19.08 -5.22 3.54
N ALA A 150 -17.77 -5.10 3.34
CA ALA A 150 -17.05 -5.87 2.34
C ALA A 150 -17.19 -7.38 2.58
N LEU A 151 -17.08 -7.83 3.83
CA LEU A 151 -17.26 -9.24 4.21
C LEU A 151 -18.70 -9.71 3.98
N VAL A 152 -19.70 -8.92 4.39
CA VAL A 152 -21.12 -9.29 4.22
C VAL A 152 -21.50 -9.35 2.74
N LEU A 153 -21.07 -8.36 1.95
CA LEU A 153 -21.39 -8.25 0.53
C LEU A 153 -20.66 -9.31 -0.32
N SER A 154 -19.43 -9.67 0.05
CA SER A 154 -18.68 -10.73 -0.63
C SER A 154 -19.03 -12.15 -0.15
N GLY A 155 -19.77 -12.27 0.97
CA GLY A 155 -19.95 -13.54 1.66
C GLY A 155 -18.65 -14.10 2.24
N GLY A 156 -17.60 -13.29 2.36
CA GLY A 156 -16.27 -13.71 2.81
C GLY A 156 -15.42 -14.42 1.75
N PHE A 157 -15.87 -14.47 0.50
CA PHE A 157 -15.16 -15.13 -0.60
C PHE A 157 -14.68 -14.13 -1.66
N PRO A 158 -13.59 -14.45 -2.40
CA PRO A 158 -13.19 -13.65 -3.55
C PRO A 158 -14.27 -13.64 -4.64
N ILE A 159 -14.54 -12.46 -5.21
CA ILE A 159 -15.47 -12.34 -6.33
C ILE A 159 -14.67 -12.51 -7.63
N SER A 160 -14.84 -13.67 -8.26
CA SER A 160 -14.18 -14.07 -9.51
C SER A 160 -15.07 -13.87 -10.74
N GLU A 161 -14.52 -14.10 -11.94
CA GLU A 161 -15.24 -14.07 -13.22
C GLU A 161 -15.81 -12.69 -13.57
N LEU A 162 -14.91 -11.71 -13.70
CA LEU A 162 -15.24 -10.35 -14.14
C LEU A 162 -15.20 -10.24 -15.67
N PRO A 163 -15.90 -9.25 -16.28
CA PRO A 163 -15.87 -9.02 -17.73
C PRO A 163 -14.44 -8.83 -18.27
N GLU A 164 -14.16 -9.29 -19.50
CA GLU A 164 -12.81 -9.21 -20.09
C GLU A 164 -12.28 -7.78 -20.14
N ASP A 165 -13.13 -6.80 -20.46
CA ASP A 165 -12.78 -5.38 -20.52
C ASP A 165 -12.28 -4.80 -19.17
N PHE A 166 -12.54 -5.50 -18.06
CA PHE A 166 -12.08 -5.12 -16.72
C PHE A 166 -10.84 -5.90 -16.27
N ARG A 167 -10.52 -7.02 -16.94
CA ARG A 167 -9.35 -7.85 -16.64
C ARG A 167 -8.15 -7.24 -17.36
N PHE A 168 -7.06 -7.03 -16.62
CA PHE A 168 -5.82 -6.39 -17.09
C PHE A 168 -4.63 -7.34 -17.10
#